data_AF-W9JFJ6-F1
#
_entry.id   AF-W9JFJ6-F1
#
_cell.length_a   1.000
_cell.length_b   1.000
_cell.length_c   1.000
_cell.angle_alpha   90.00
_cell.angle_beta   90.00
_cell.angle_gamma   90.00
#
_symmetry.space_group_name_H-M   'P 1'
#
loop_
_entity.id
_entity.type
_entity.pdbx_description
1 polymer ?
#
loop_
_entity_poly.entity_id
_entity_poly.type
_entity_poly.pdbx_seq_one_letter_code
_entity_poly.pdbx_strand_id
1 'polypeptide(L)' 'MTGMVTSSYVDSLSENAKEHLTANMEWTNTYYDRNAGYLYDLSGAGALGHENRSSARYAFGLLARNNGKDVTEAEKII' A
#
# COMPACT_ATOMS: atom_id res chain seq x y z
N MET A 1 -7.05 -21.27 -19.03
CA MET A 1 -7.11 -20.94 -17.59
C MET A 1 -7.64 -19.52 -17.47
N THR A 2 -8.93 -19.35 -17.21
CA THR A 2 -9.50 -18.04 -16.88
C THR A 2 -9.14 -17.74 -15.44
N GLY A 3 -8.08 -16.95 -15.24
CA GLY A 3 -7.76 -16.42 -13.91
C GLY A 3 -8.96 -15.60 -13.43
N MET A 4 -9.45 -15.92 -12.24
CA MET A 4 -10.47 -15.12 -11.57
C MET A 4 -9.92 -13.69 -11.44
N VAL A 5 -10.51 -12.74 -12.15
CA VAL A 5 -10.21 -11.32 -11.93
C VAL A 5 -10.73 -11.00 -10.54
N THR A 6 -9.85 -10.92 -9.57
CA THR A 6 -10.21 -10.49 -8.23
C THR A 6 -10.56 -9.00 -8.30
N SER A 7 -11.82 -8.67 -8.05
CA SER A 7 -12.29 -7.28 -8.06
C SER A 7 -11.53 -6.47 -7.00
N SER A 8 -11.08 -5.28 -7.38
CA SER A 8 -10.52 -4.31 -6.43
C SER A 8 -11.63 -3.78 -5.54
N TYR A 9 -11.37 -3.61 -4.24
CA TYR A 9 -12.30 -2.90 -3.35
C TYR A 9 -12.39 -1.41 -3.75
N VAL A 10 -11.31 -0.85 -4.29
CA VAL A 10 -11.23 0.54 -4.74
C VAL A 10 -12.28 0.87 -5.80
N ASP A 11 -12.66 -0.09 -6.64
CA ASP A 11 -13.68 0.10 -7.69
C ASP A 11 -15.08 0.33 -7.12
N SER A 12 -15.33 -0.11 -5.88
CA SER A 12 -16.61 0.05 -5.18
C SER A 12 -16.76 1.39 -4.45
N LEU A 13 -15.68 2.17 -4.34
CA LEU A 13 -15.67 3.46 -3.65
C LEU A 13 -16.33 4.56 -4.49
N SER A 14 -16.81 5.62 -3.81
CA SER A 14 -17.19 6.85 -4.50
C SER A 14 -15.98 7.48 -5.21
N GLU A 15 -16.23 8.25 -6.28
CA GLU A 15 -15.16 8.81 -7.11
C GLU A 15 -14.12 9.61 -6.30
N ASN A 16 -14.57 10.47 -5.38
CA ASN A 16 -13.66 11.23 -4.52
C ASN A 16 -12.80 10.35 -3.60
N ALA A 17 -13.38 9.25 -3.07
CA ALA A 17 -12.66 8.33 -2.20
C ALA A 17 -11.65 7.49 -3.00
N LYS A 18 -12.01 7.07 -4.21
CA LYS A 18 -11.14 6.37 -5.16
C LYS A 18 -9.95 7.24 -5.55
N GLU A 19 -10.18 8.50 -5.90
CA GLU A 19 -9.13 9.46 -6.24
C GLU A 19 -8.18 9.68 -5.06
N HIS A 20 -8.73 9.93 -3.86
CA HIS A 20 -7.92 10.17 -2.66
C HIS A 20 -7.07 8.96 -2.28
N LEU A 21 -7.64 7.75 -2.31
CA LEU A 21 -6.90 6.53 -2.02
C LEU A 21 -5.81 6.26 -3.07
N THR A 22 -6.11 6.47 -4.35
CA THR A 22 -5.14 6.29 -5.44
C THR A 22 -3.95 7.23 -5.27
N ALA A 23 -4.21 8.52 -5.05
CA ALA A 23 -3.15 9.52 -4.83
C ALA A 23 -2.31 9.21 -3.57
N ASN A 24 -2.96 8.81 -2.48
CA ASN A 24 -2.24 8.40 -1.26
C ASN A 24 -1.36 7.16 -1.50
N MET A 25 -1.86 6.17 -2.24
CA MET A 25 -1.09 4.96 -2.59
C MET A 25 0.09 5.30 -3.50
N GLU A 26 -0.09 6.17 -4.49
CA GLU A 26 1.00 6.63 -5.36
C GLU A 26 2.08 7.36 -4.58
N TRP A 27 1.70 8.23 -3.64
CA TRP A 27 2.64 8.93 -2.78
C TRP A 27 3.40 7.98 -1.85
N THR A 28 2.70 7.07 -1.17
CA THR A 28 3.33 6.07 -0.28
C THR A 28 4.28 5.12 -1.02
N ASN A 29 3.99 4.77 -2.27
CA ASN A 29 4.90 3.95 -3.10
C ASN A 29 6.30 4.57 -3.27
N THR A 30 6.44 5.90 -3.16
CA THR A 30 7.72 6.59 -3.38
C THR A 30 8.76 6.33 -2.29
N TYR A 31 8.32 5.94 -1.09
CA TYR A 31 9.18 5.69 0.06
C TYR A 31 8.91 4.32 0.70
N TYR A 32 8.33 3.39 -0.06
CA TYR A 32 8.23 1.98 0.33
C TYR A 32 9.53 1.24 0.07
N ASP A 33 10.10 0.66 1.12
CA ASP A 33 11.23 -0.26 1.02
C ASP A 33 10.74 -1.69 0.77
N ARG A 34 10.77 -2.10 -0.51
CA ARG A 34 10.38 -3.44 -0.95
C ARG A 34 11.23 -4.57 -0.37
N ASN A 35 12.45 -4.27 0.07
CA ASN A 35 13.35 -5.27 0.64
C ASN A 35 13.01 -5.50 2.11
N ALA A 36 12.79 -4.43 2.86
CA ALA A 36 12.42 -4.50 4.27
C ALA A 36 10.95 -4.87 4.50
N GLY A 37 10.07 -4.54 3.54
CA GLY A 37 8.63 -4.69 3.72
C GLY A 37 8.04 -3.62 4.65
N TYR A 38 8.59 -2.41 4.63
CA TYR A 38 8.09 -1.26 5.41
C TYR A 38 8.32 0.05 4.64
N LEU A 39 7.58 1.10 4.96
CA LEU A 39 7.90 2.44 4.47
C LEU A 39 9.06 3.03 5.31
N TYR A 40 9.77 3.98 4.71
CA TYR A 40 10.79 4.77 5.41
C TYR A 40 10.17 5.83 6.32
N ASP A 41 10.78 6.05 7.48
CA ASP A 41 10.42 7.16 8.37
C ASP A 41 10.91 8.50 7.80
N LEU A 42 9.97 9.33 7.34
CA LEU A 42 10.22 10.66 6.78
C LEU A 42 10.15 11.79 7.82
N SER A 43 9.94 11.48 9.12
CA SER A 43 9.79 12.49 10.18
C SER A 43 11.09 13.22 10.55
N GLY A 44 12.25 12.71 10.10
CA GLY A 44 13.56 13.28 10.42
C GLY A 44 14.01 13.05 11.87
N ALA A 45 13.28 12.24 12.65
CA ALA A 45 13.55 12.03 14.08
C ALA A 45 14.67 11.01 14.39
N GLY A 46 15.37 10.48 13.39
CA GLY A 46 16.45 9.50 13.58
C GLY A 46 17.14 9.08 12.27
N ALA A 47 18.10 8.15 12.37
CA ALA A 47 18.67 7.48 11.19
C ALA A 47 17.53 6.83 10.37
N LEU A 48 17.64 6.83 9.03
CA LEU A 48 16.65 6.32 8.06
C LEU A 48 16.16 4.90 8.41
N GLY A 49 15.20 4.80 9.32
CA GLY A 49 14.55 3.58 9.74
C GLY A 49 13.19 3.42 9.05
N HIS A 50 12.37 2.54 9.61
CA HIS A 50 11.05 2.22 9.07
C HIS A 50 9.97 2.49 10.11
N GLU A 51 8.78 2.94 9.69
CA GLU A 51 7.66 3.18 10.61
C GLU A 51 6.56 2.10 10.53
N ASN A 52 6.24 1.48 11.65
CA ASN A 52 5.34 0.32 11.63
C ASN A 52 3.87 0.69 11.32
N ARG A 53 3.40 1.83 11.86
CA ARG A 53 1.99 2.20 11.80
C ARG A 53 1.53 2.68 10.42
N SER A 54 2.35 3.47 9.73
CA SER A 54 1.99 3.90 8.37
C SER A 54 2.16 2.75 7.38
N SER A 55 3.18 1.91 7.56
CA SER A 55 3.32 0.64 6.83
C SER A 55 2.08 -0.25 6.94
N ALA A 56 1.53 -0.48 8.15
CA ALA A 56 0.31 -1.29 8.30
C ALA A 56 -0.90 -0.70 7.54
N ARG A 57 -1.05 0.62 7.51
CA ARG A 57 -2.10 1.28 6.70
C ARG A 57 -1.86 1.09 5.20
N TYR A 58 -0.60 1.16 4.77
CA TYR A 58 -0.22 0.93 3.39
C TYR A 58 -0.52 -0.52 2.96
N ALA A 59 -0.29 -1.51 3.83
CA ALA A 59 -0.69 -2.91 3.58
C ALA A 59 -2.19 -3.05 3.32
N PHE A 60 -3.05 -2.38 4.10
CA PHE A 60 -4.49 -2.37 3.83
C PHE A 60 -4.85 -1.69 2.51
N GLY A 61 -4.13 -0.63 2.13
CA GLY A 61 -4.29 0.01 0.83
C GLY A 61 -3.90 -0.91 -0.34
N LEU A 62 -2.81 -1.69 -0.19
CA LEU A 62 -2.42 -2.72 -1.14
C LEU A 62 -3.52 -3.79 -1.28
N LEU A 63 -4.02 -4.33 -0.17
CA LEU A 63 -5.11 -5.32 -0.17
C LEU A 63 -6.40 -4.76 -0.77
N ALA A 64 -6.72 -3.48 -0.55
CA ALA A 64 -7.87 -2.82 -1.15
C ALA A 64 -7.72 -2.70 -2.67
N ARG A 65 -6.54 -2.35 -3.17
CA ARG A 65 -6.23 -2.23 -4.60
C ARG A 65 -6.16 -3.59 -5.30
N ASN A 66 -5.63 -4.60 -4.62
CA ASN A 66 -5.58 -5.99 -5.03
C ASN A 66 -5.09 -6.21 -6.48
N ASN A 67 -4.00 -5.54 -6.85
CA ASN A 67 -3.46 -5.61 -8.21
C ASN A 67 -2.03 -6.17 -8.22
N GLY A 68 -1.74 -7.07 -9.16
CA GLY A 68 -0.39 -7.60 -9.36
C GLY A 68 0.19 -8.26 -8.10
N LYS A 69 1.19 -7.62 -7.48
CA LYS A 69 1.90 -8.13 -6.30
C LYS A 69 1.38 -7.58 -4.97
N ASP A 70 0.30 -6.80 -4.98
CA ASP A 70 -0.18 -6.09 -3.80
C ASP A 70 -0.40 -7.00 -2.59
N VAL A 71 -1.02 -8.18 -2.79
CA VAL A 71 -1.23 -9.15 -1.71
C VAL A 71 0.10 -9.62 -1.13
N THR A 72 1.05 -9.99 -1.98
CA THR A 72 2.39 -10.45 -1.53
C THR A 72 3.17 -9.36 -0.82
N GLU A 73 3.11 -8.11 -1.27
CA GLU A 73 3.77 -7.00 -0.59
C GLU A 73 3.07 -6.62 0.71
N ALA A 74 1.73 -6.78 0.79
CA ALA A 74 0.98 -6.61 2.03
C ALA A 74 1.35 -7.66 3.08
N GLU A 75 1.43 -8.94 2.71
CA GLU A 75 1.82 -10.06 3.60
C GLU A 75 3.26 -9.93 4.15
N LYS A 76 4.13 -9.13 3.52
CA LYS A 76 5.44 -8.81 4.11
C LYS A 76 5.35 -7.86 5.30
N ILE A 77 4.30 -7.03 5.34
CA ILE A 77 4.12 -5.98 6.35
C ILE A 77 3.38 -6.50 7.58
N ILE A 78 2.41 -7.43 7.42
CA ILE A 78 1.45 -7.87 8.45
C ILE A 78 1.53 -9.34 8.82
#